data_AF-A0AAC8Y0R7-F1
#
_entry.id   AF-A0AAC8Y0R7-F1
#
_cell.length_a   1.000
_cell.length_b   1.000
_cell.length_c   1.000
_cell.angle_alpha   90.00
_cell.angle_beta   90.00
_cell.angle_gamma   90.00
#
_symmetry.space_group_name_H-M   'P 1'
#
loop_
_entity.id
_entity.type
_entity.pdbx_description
1 polymer ?
#
loop_
_entity_poly.entity_id
_entity_poly.type
_entity_poly.pdbx_seq_one_letter_code
_entity_poly.pdbx_strand_id
1 'polypeptide(L)'
;MIQSYIIYQYDLKDFNDEKSFNWAQAFIDTPIVIPFITTEVNDAHDCGVNILTKSNHATVFYREYEHGSPNQGNLRIQFYAIGRWK
;
A
#
# COMPACT_ATOMS: atom_id res chain seq x y z
N MET A 1 3.14 18.02 -4.70
CA MET A 1 3.21 17.50 -3.32
C MET A 1 3.67 16.05 -3.37
N ILE A 2 4.49 15.63 -2.40
CA ILE A 2 4.80 14.23 -2.15
C ILE A 2 4.28 13.90 -0.75
N GLN A 3 3.58 12.78 -0.60
CA GLN A 3 3.17 12.24 0.70
C GLN A 3 3.57 10.78 0.79
N SER A 4 3.77 10.30 2.02
CA SER A 4 3.99 8.88 2.30
C SER A 4 3.09 8.38 3.41
N TYR A 5 2.61 7.15 3.29
CA TYR A 5 1.90 6.44 4.35
C TYR A 5 2.61 5.10 4.60
N ILE A 6 2.82 4.75 5.87
CA ILE A 6 3.62 3.58 6.26
C ILE A 6 2.78 2.71 7.20
N ILE A 7 2.77 1.41 6.91
CA ILE A 7 2.16 0.37 7.73
C ILE A 7 3.25 -0.62 8.14
N TYR A 8 3.28 -0.95 9.42
CA TYR A 8 4.07 -2.05 9.96
C TYR A 8 3.12 -3.16 10.38
N GLN A 9 3.39 -4.39 9.93
CA GLN A 9 2.62 -5.56 10.30
C GLN A 9 3.50 -6.82 10.25
N TYR A 10 3.01 -7.88 10.87
CA TYR A 10 3.59 -9.21 10.74
C TYR A 10 2.80 -9.99 9.70
N ASP A 11 3.49 -10.41 8.64
CA ASP A 11 2.96 -11.08 7.45
C ASP A 11 1.93 -10.24 6.67
N LEU A 12 1.76 -10.50 5.37
CA LEU A 12 0.57 -10.02 4.68
C LEU A 12 -0.61 -10.90 5.08
N LYS A 13 -1.79 -10.29 5.16
CA LYS A 13 -2.97 -10.99 5.68
C LYS A 13 -4.25 -10.33 5.23
N ASP A 14 -5.36 -11.01 5.52
CA ASP A 14 -6.71 -10.54 5.23
C ASP A 14 -6.87 -10.25 3.73
N PHE A 15 -6.36 -11.16 2.87
CA PHE A 15 -6.25 -10.96 1.41
C PHE A 15 -7.59 -10.72 0.69
N ASN A 16 -8.71 -11.08 1.33
CA ASN A 16 -10.06 -10.83 0.81
C ASN A 16 -10.64 -9.49 1.31
N ASP A 17 -10.02 -8.87 2.29
CA ASP A 17 -10.49 -7.66 2.93
C ASP A 17 -9.97 -6.43 2.18
N GLU A 18 -10.86 -5.45 2.04
CA GLU A 18 -10.48 -4.16 1.52
C GLU A 18 -10.02 -3.25 2.66
N LYS A 19 -8.86 -2.63 2.48
CA LYS A 19 -8.24 -1.73 3.44
C LYS A 19 -8.22 -0.31 2.86
N SER A 20 -8.20 0.70 3.73
CA SER A 20 -8.12 2.09 3.29
C SER A 20 -7.39 2.99 4.29
N PHE A 21 -6.87 4.11 3.79
CA PHE A 21 -6.35 5.19 4.60
C PHE A 21 -6.56 6.53 3.90
N ASN A 22 -6.49 7.62 4.66
CA ASN A 22 -6.53 8.98 4.13
C ASN A 22 -5.12 9.58 4.07
N TRP A 23 -4.84 10.34 3.02
CA TRP A 23 -3.67 11.21 2.98
C TRP A 23 -3.79 12.30 4.05
N ALA A 24 -2.64 12.74 4.59
CA ALA A 24 -2.61 13.80 5.60
C ALA A 24 -3.20 15.12 5.06
N GLN A 25 -3.00 15.38 3.75
CA GLN A 25 -3.66 16.44 3.03
C GLN A 25 -4.24 15.89 1.72
N ALA A 26 -5.47 16.28 1.39
CA ALA A 26 -6.07 15.96 0.09
C ALA A 26 -5.28 16.60 -1.06
N PHE A 27 -5.06 15.82 -2.13
CA PHE A 27 -4.55 16.33 -3.40
C PHE A 27 -5.67 17.08 -4.15
N ILE A 28 -5.32 17.82 -5.22
CA ILE A 28 -6.35 18.41 -6.10
C ILE A 28 -7.11 17.32 -6.86
N ASP A 29 -6.39 16.32 -7.37
CA ASP A 29 -6.90 15.19 -8.14
C ASP A 29 -6.30 13.88 -7.59
N THR A 30 -6.77 12.72 -8.08
CA THR A 30 -6.21 11.42 -7.69
C THR A 30 -4.70 11.39 -7.99
N PRO A 31 -3.84 11.23 -6.97
CA PRO A 31 -2.39 11.20 -7.17
C PRO A 31 -1.96 9.88 -7.81
N ILE A 32 -0.75 9.86 -8.37
CA ILE A 32 -0.07 8.60 -8.66
C ILE A 32 0.33 7.99 -7.32
N VAL A 33 -0.05 6.73 -7.07
CA VAL A 33 0.29 5.99 -5.85
C VAL A 33 1.22 4.84 -6.20
N ILE A 34 2.39 4.80 -5.56
CA ILE A 34 3.42 3.79 -5.75
C ILE A 34 3.61 3.05 -4.42
N PRO A 35 3.15 1.81 -4.30
CA PRO A 35 3.41 0.99 -3.14
C PRO A 35 4.79 0.30 -3.23
N PHE A 36 5.40 0.09 -2.07
CA PHE A 36 6.62 -0.68 -1.92
C PHE A 36 6.55 -1.52 -0.64
N ILE A 37 6.98 -2.77 -0.71
CA ILE A 37 7.00 -3.68 0.45
C ILE A 37 8.44 -4.07 0.73
N THR A 38 8.83 -4.01 2.00
CA THR A 38 10.06 -4.62 2.50
C THR A 38 9.71 -5.71 3.49
N THR A 39 10.31 -6.87 3.33
CA THR A 39 10.05 -8.12 4.06
C THR A 39 11.33 -8.65 4.71
N GLU A 40 11.18 -9.58 5.66
CA GLU A 40 12.31 -10.30 6.27
C GLU A 40 12.58 -11.66 5.59
N VAL A 41 11.74 -12.06 4.63
CA VAL A 41 11.85 -13.37 4.00
C VAL A 41 13.10 -13.44 3.11
N ASN A 42 13.92 -14.45 3.38
CA ASN A 42 15.14 -14.74 2.62
C ASN A 42 14.90 -15.89 1.64
N ASP A 43 13.83 -15.77 0.85
CA ASP A 43 13.43 -16.75 -0.17
C ASP A 43 12.65 -16.05 -1.31
N ALA A 44 12.45 -16.77 -2.41
CA ALA A 44 11.59 -16.34 -3.50
C ALA A 44 10.14 -16.18 -2.99
N HIS A 45 9.60 -14.98 -3.17
CA HIS A 45 8.24 -14.64 -2.81
C HIS A 45 7.71 -13.60 -3.78
N ASP A 46 6.40 -13.60 -3.98
CA ASP A 46 5.68 -12.60 -4.75
C ASP A 46 4.52 -12.09 -3.90
N CYS A 47 4.62 -10.83 -3.49
CA CYS A 47 3.65 -10.19 -2.62
C CYS A 47 3.54 -8.71 -2.96
N GLY A 48 2.39 -8.12 -2.70
CA GLY A 48 2.15 -6.73 -3.06
C GLY A 48 0.85 -6.17 -2.52
N VAL A 49 0.53 -4.98 -2.99
CA VAL A 49 -0.77 -4.36 -2.78
C VAL A 49 -1.37 -3.94 -4.11
N ASN A 50 -2.64 -4.27 -4.30
CA ASN A 50 -3.44 -3.82 -5.42
C ASN A 50 -4.17 -2.53 -5.03
N ILE A 51 -3.83 -1.42 -5.67
CA ILE A 51 -4.52 -0.13 -5.47
C ILE A 51 -5.83 -0.15 -6.27
N LEU A 52 -6.96 0.04 -5.59
CA LEU A 52 -8.27 -0.04 -6.22
C LEU A 52 -8.60 1.26 -6.96
N THR A 53 -9.26 1.14 -8.11
CA THR A 53 -9.66 2.25 -8.98
C THR A 53 -10.60 3.26 -8.33
N LYS A 54 -11.29 2.86 -7.25
CA LYS A 54 -12.12 3.76 -6.44
C LYS A 54 -11.33 4.69 -5.50
N SER A 55 -10.01 4.54 -5.44
CA SER A 55 -9.12 5.51 -4.79
C SER A 55 -9.28 6.89 -5.42
N ASN A 56 -9.20 7.92 -4.59
CA ASN A 56 -9.46 9.29 -5.00
C ASN A 56 -8.38 10.25 -4.46
N HIS A 57 -8.61 11.55 -4.59
CA HIS A 57 -7.66 12.59 -4.19
C HIS A 57 -7.34 12.62 -2.68
N ALA A 58 -8.17 12.01 -1.83
CA ALA A 58 -8.01 12.01 -0.37
C ALA A 58 -7.79 10.61 0.21
N THR A 59 -8.48 9.60 -0.31
CA THR A 59 -8.52 8.24 0.25
C THR A 59 -7.93 7.23 -0.73
N VAL A 60 -7.04 6.38 -0.23
CA VAL A 60 -6.55 5.19 -0.94
C VAL A 60 -7.32 3.98 -0.45
N PHE A 61 -7.81 3.18 -1.39
CA PHE A 61 -8.36 1.85 -1.13
C PHE A 61 -7.44 0.81 -1.77
N TYR A 62 -7.12 -0.24 -1.03
CA TYR A 62 -6.20 -1.27 -1.50
C TYR A 62 -6.55 -2.65 -0.96
N ARG A 63 -5.98 -3.69 -1.58
CA ARG A 63 -5.96 -5.06 -1.06
C ARG A 63 -4.53 -5.56 -1.04
N GLU A 64 -4.17 -6.30 0.00
CA GLU A 64 -2.92 -7.06 0.03
C GLU A 64 -3.09 -8.34 -0.79
N TYR A 65 -2.01 -8.79 -1.43
CA TYR A 65 -1.98 -10.08 -2.11
C TYR A 65 -0.63 -10.74 -1.91
N GLU A 66 -0.63 -12.07 -2.01
CA GLU A 66 0.57 -12.89 -2.10
C GLU A 66 0.34 -14.09 -3.02
N HIS A 67 1.43 -14.66 -3.50
CA HIS A 67 1.43 -15.95 -4.16
C HIS A 67 2.38 -16.92 -3.42
N GLY A 68 1.94 -18.18 -3.26
CA GLY A 68 2.76 -19.26 -2.70
C GLY A 68 2.78 -19.37 -1.17
N SER A 69 2.11 -18.45 -0.46
CA SER A 69 2.01 -18.43 1.01
C SER A 69 3.32 -18.44 1.82
N PRO A 70 4.40 -17.77 1.38
CA PRO A 70 5.58 -17.60 2.22
C PRO A 70 5.29 -16.61 3.34
N ASN A 71 5.63 -16.92 4.60
CA ASN A 71 5.52 -15.93 5.68
C ASN A 71 6.56 -14.82 5.47
N GLN A 72 6.13 -13.57 5.32
CA GLN A 72 7.03 -12.45 5.04
C GLN A 72 7.72 -11.85 6.28
N GLY A 73 7.40 -12.37 7.48
CA GLY A 73 7.95 -11.91 8.76
C GLY A 73 7.45 -10.51 9.13
N ASN A 74 8.28 -9.74 9.83
CA ASN A 74 7.98 -8.32 10.00
C ASN A 74 8.12 -7.62 8.67
N LEU A 75 7.05 -6.97 8.22
CA LEU A 75 7.05 -6.24 6.97
C LEU A 75 6.64 -4.79 7.16
N ARG A 76 7.05 -3.99 6.18
CA ARG A 76 6.65 -2.60 6.04
C ARG A 76 6.06 -2.38 4.66
N ILE A 77 4.81 -1.93 4.61
CA ILE A 77 4.16 -1.45 3.40
C ILE A 77 4.29 0.08 3.38
N GLN A 78 4.92 0.60 2.35
CA GLN A 78 5.13 2.02 2.16
C GLN A 78 4.43 2.49 0.89
N PHE A 79 3.51 3.43 1.03
CA PHE A 79 2.82 4.07 -0.08
C PHE A 79 3.43 5.44 -0.30
N TYR A 80 3.87 5.72 -1.53
CA TYR A 80 4.27 7.06 -1.96
C TYR A 80 3.22 7.63 -2.89
N ALA A 81 2.84 8.88 -2.68
CA ALA A 81 1.94 9.59 -3.57
C ALA A 81 2.59 10.85 -4.13
N ILE A 82 2.44 11.04 -5.44
CA ILE A 82 2.89 12.23 -6.17
C ILE A 82 1.68 12.81 -6.88
N GLY A 83 1.37 14.07 -6.58
CA GLY A 83 0.21 14.76 -7.14
C GLY A 83 0.28 16.27 -7.01
N ARG A 84 -0.69 16.94 -7.63
CA ARG A 84 -0.85 18.40 -7.56
C ARG A 84 -1.43 18.80 -6.21
N TRP A 85 -0.96 19.94 -5.71
CA TRP A 85 -1.51 20.62 -4.53
C TRP A 85 -1.93 22.03 -4.90
N LYS A 86 -2.73 22.67 -4.03
CA LYS A 86 -2.94 24.12 -4.08
C LYS A 86 -1.80 24.81 -3.36
#